data_AF-A0A7Y9HY78-F1
#
_entry.id   AF-A0A7Y9HY78-F1
#
_cell.length_a   1.000
_cell.length_b   1.000
_cell.length_c   1.000
_cell.angle_alpha   90.00
_cell.angle_beta   90.00
_cell.angle_gamma   90.00
#
_symmetry.space_group_name_H-M   'P 1'
#
loop_
_entity.id
_entity.type
_entity.pdbx_description
1 polymer ?
#
loop_
_entity_poly.entity_id
_entity_poly.type
_entity_poly.pdbx_seq_one_letter_code
_entity_poly.pdbx_strand_id
1 'polypeptide(L)'
;MYVTLSKSHKAPYHQIYLIVPMRELEPPFQLQINELTVYVTEHSLSGTRVFHLEFSDKRKALNITVAEKRPTEEKFWTSALQGRQPEAEQFGKLIANFIRSKRKG
;
A
#
# COMPACT_ATOMS: atom_id res chain seq x y z
N MET A 1 -18.57 -19.97 15.56
CA MET A 1 -19.54 -20.83 14.86
C MET A 1 -18.94 -21.12 13.48
N TYR A 2 -18.47 -22.34 13.24
CA TYR A 2 -17.76 -22.72 12.01
C TYR A 2 -18.72 -23.52 11.12
N VAL A 3 -18.83 -23.15 9.85
CA VAL A 3 -19.59 -23.91 8.86
C VAL A 3 -18.64 -24.85 8.13
N THR A 4 -18.91 -26.15 8.26
CA THR A 4 -18.18 -27.24 7.59
C THR A 4 -18.74 -27.42 6.17
N LEU A 5 -17.89 -27.37 5.15
CA LEU A 5 -18.21 -27.92 3.83
C LEU A 5 -17.16 -28.98 3.49
N SER A 6 -17.61 -30.24 3.48
CA SER A 6 -16.84 -31.37 2.99
C SER A 6 -17.12 -31.57 1.50
N LYS A 7 -16.05 -31.70 0.71
CA LYS A 7 -15.80 -32.83 -0.21
C LYS A 7 -14.52 -32.60 -1.03
N SER A 8 -13.51 -33.37 -0.65
CA SER A 8 -12.56 -34.13 -1.50
C SER A 8 -12.12 -33.54 -2.84
N HIS A 9 -10.90 -33.02 -2.88
CA HIS A 9 -9.82 -33.47 -3.78
C HIS A 9 -8.48 -33.26 -3.05
N LYS A 10 -7.67 -34.33 -2.95
CA LYS A 10 -6.37 -34.30 -2.26
C LYS A 10 -5.40 -33.35 -2.98
N ALA A 11 -5.00 -32.26 -2.31
CA ALA A 11 -3.79 -31.51 -2.61
C ALA A 11 -2.92 -31.48 -1.34
N PRO A 12 -1.68 -32.02 -1.35
CA PRO A 12 -0.87 -32.17 -0.15
C PRO A 12 0.01 -30.93 0.04
N TYR A 13 -0.56 -29.83 0.51
CA TYR A 13 0.22 -28.73 1.10
C TYR A 13 -0.58 -28.17 2.28
N HIS A 14 -0.23 -28.64 3.48
CA HIS A 14 -0.67 -28.00 4.73
C HIS A 14 0.09 -26.69 4.92
N GLN A 15 -0.22 -25.69 4.10
CA GLN A 15 0.13 -24.31 4.38
C GLN A 15 -1.16 -23.60 4.74
N ILE A 16 -1.33 -23.36 6.04
CA ILE A 16 -2.48 -22.65 6.58
C ILE A 16 -2.40 -21.21 6.04
N TYR A 17 -3.13 -20.94 4.96
CA TYR A 17 -3.43 -19.57 4.57
C TYR A 17 -4.36 -19.02 5.65
N LEU A 18 -3.79 -18.33 6.62
CA LEU A 18 -4.55 -17.29 7.30
C LEU A 18 -5.07 -16.40 6.17
N ILE A 19 -6.39 -16.41 5.97
CA ILE A 19 -7.07 -15.44 5.12
C ILE A 19 -6.92 -14.11 5.87
N VAL A 20 -5.75 -13.48 5.76
CA VAL A 20 -5.62 -12.06 6.00
C VAL A 20 -6.58 -11.45 4.99
N PRO A 21 -7.63 -10.73 5.39
CA PRO A 21 -8.51 -10.09 4.44
C PRO A 21 -7.64 -9.15 3.61
N MET A 22 -7.25 -9.61 2.43
CA MET A 22 -6.51 -8.81 1.47
C MET A 22 -7.48 -7.74 1.05
N ARG A 23 -7.30 -6.55 1.62
CA ARG A 23 -8.01 -5.36 1.20
C ARG A 23 -7.81 -5.25 -0.32
N GLU A 24 -8.89 -4.99 -1.03
CA GLU A 24 -8.82 -4.75 -2.46
C GLU A 24 -7.82 -3.59 -2.70
N LEU A 25 -6.86 -3.84 -3.60
CA LEU A 25 -5.86 -2.83 -3.96
C LEU A 25 -6.57 -1.70 -4.68
N GLU A 26 -6.12 -0.46 -4.45
CA GLU A 26 -6.63 0.67 -5.22
C GLU A 26 -6.15 0.52 -6.68
N PRO A 27 -7.05 0.67 -7.67
CA PRO A 27 -6.63 0.71 -9.06
C PRO A 27 -5.66 1.89 -9.27
N PRO A 28 -4.73 1.80 -10.24
CA PRO A 28 -3.80 2.88 -10.53
C PRO A 28 -4.50 4.23 -10.65
N PHE A 29 -3.89 5.26 -10.07
CA PHE A 29 -4.46 6.61 -10.05
C PHE A 29 -3.38 7.66 -10.19
N GLN A 30 -3.81 8.90 -10.40
CA GLN A 30 -2.93 10.05 -10.56
C GLN A 30 -3.19 11.07 -9.47
N LEU A 31 -2.12 11.71 -9.00
CA LEU A 31 -2.18 12.90 -8.16
C LEU A 31 -1.64 14.08 -8.96
N GLN A 32 -2.42 15.16 -9.04
CA GLN A 32 -1.97 16.41 -9.62
C GLN A 32 -1.48 17.34 -8.51
N ILE A 33 -0.21 17.76 -8.57
CA ILE A 33 0.44 18.60 -7.57
C ILE A 33 1.11 19.75 -8.32
N ASN A 34 0.42 20.89 -8.37
CA ASN A 34 0.80 22.00 -9.26
C ASN A 34 0.92 21.49 -10.71
N GLU A 35 2.09 21.67 -11.34
CA GLU A 35 2.41 21.20 -12.70
C GLU A 35 2.93 19.75 -12.74
N LEU A 36 3.10 19.10 -11.59
CA LEU A 36 3.60 17.73 -11.49
C LEU A 36 2.45 16.73 -11.46
N THR A 37 2.48 15.77 -12.38
CA THR A 37 1.62 14.58 -12.32
C THR A 37 2.40 13.44 -11.71
N VAL A 38 1.83 12.81 -10.67
CA VAL A 38 2.38 11.63 -10.02
C VAL A 38 1.47 10.45 -10.32
N TYR A 39 2.00 9.43 -11.00
CA TYR A 39 1.32 8.18 -11.27
C TYR A 39 1.58 7.22 -10.11
N VAL A 40 0.50 6.70 -9.52
CA VAL A 40 0.55 5.88 -8.31
C VAL A 40 0.01 4.48 -8.61
N THR A 41 0.82 3.46 -8.33
CA THR A 41 0.38 2.06 -8.31
C THR A 41 0.52 1.47 -6.92
N GLU A 42 -0.46 0.67 -6.51
CA GLU A 42 -0.44 -0.02 -5.23
C GLU A 42 -0.01 -1.49 -5.41
N HIS A 43 0.84 -1.95 -4.51
CA HIS A 43 1.27 -3.33 -4.42
C HIS A 43 1.15 -3.84 -2.97
N SER A 44 0.98 -5.15 -2.81
CA SER A 44 1.09 -5.84 -1.52
C SER A 44 2.33 -6.71 -1.52
N LEU A 45 3.24 -6.45 -0.58
CA LEU A 45 4.49 -7.20 -0.39
C LEU A 45 4.51 -7.75 1.03
N SER A 46 4.40 -9.07 1.18
CA SER A 46 4.37 -9.75 2.48
C SER A 46 3.33 -9.16 3.46
N GLY A 47 2.15 -8.79 2.95
CA GLY A 47 1.08 -8.16 3.73
C GLY A 47 1.28 -6.67 4.02
N THR A 48 2.39 -6.09 3.56
CA THR A 48 2.67 -4.65 3.66
C THR A 48 2.23 -3.94 2.39
N ARG A 49 1.51 -2.82 2.56
CA ARG A 49 1.04 -1.98 1.47
C ARG A 49 2.17 -1.09 0.98
N VAL A 50 2.51 -1.16 -0.30
CA VAL A 50 3.57 -0.37 -0.91
C VAL A 50 2.98 0.41 -2.08
N PHE A 51 3.31 1.69 -2.16
CA PHE A 51 2.94 2.55 -3.27
C PHE A 51 4.18 2.89 -4.08
N HIS A 52 4.09 2.65 -5.38
CA HIS A 52 5.11 3.06 -6.34
C HIS A 52 4.65 4.35 -7.02
N LEU A 53 5.53 5.35 -7.01
CA LEU A 53 5.27 6.69 -7.53
C LEU A 53 6.22 6.98 -8.68
N GLU A 54 5.65 7.17 -9.86
CA GLU A 54 6.35 7.69 -11.03
C GLU A 54 6.01 9.17 -11.22
N PHE A 55 7.00 9.96 -11.58
CA PHE A 55 6.89 11.41 -11.68
C PHE A 55 6.99 11.85 -13.14
N SER A 56 6.09 12.74 -13.58
CA SER A 56 6.09 13.23 -14.96
C SER A 56 7.36 14.02 -15.34
N ASP A 57 8.07 14.57 -14.35
CA ASP A 57 9.36 15.24 -14.51
C ASP A 57 10.56 14.29 -14.71
N LYS A 58 10.30 12.98 -14.77
CA LYS A 58 11.28 11.90 -14.99
C LYS A 58 12.32 11.75 -13.88
N ARG A 59 12.12 12.33 -12.70
CA ARG A 59 12.99 12.05 -11.55
C ARG A 59 12.81 10.60 -11.07
N LYS A 60 13.76 10.11 -10.28
CA LYS A 60 13.75 8.73 -9.79
C LYS A 60 12.43 8.38 -9.10
N ALA A 61 11.83 7.26 -9.50
CA ALA A 61 10.61 6.75 -8.89
C ALA A 61 10.78 6.51 -7.38
N LEU A 62 9.68 6.61 -6.64
CA LEU A 62 9.67 6.51 -5.18
C LEU A 62 8.75 5.39 -4.74
N ASN A 63 9.30 4.44 -3.97
CA ASN A 63 8.50 3.44 -3.26
C ASN A 63 8.29 3.90 -1.82
N ILE A 64 7.03 3.95 -1.38
CA ILE A 64 6.67 4.34 -0.02
C ILE A 64 5.75 3.33 0.64
N THR A 65 5.82 3.26 1.95
CA THR A 65 4.97 2.41 2.79
C THR A 65 4.70 3.07 4.13
N VAL A 66 3.76 2.51 4.89
CA VAL A 66 3.52 2.88 6.29
C VAL A 66 4.33 1.95 7.17
N ALA A 67 5.25 2.52 7.94
CA ALA A 67 5.95 1.83 9.01
C ALA A 67 5.31 2.18 10.36
N GLU A 68 5.63 1.36 11.37
CA GLU A 68 5.17 1.56 12.74
C GLU A 68 6.38 1.64 13.67
N LYS A 69 6.44 2.71 14.46
CA LYS A 69 7.51 2.93 15.42
C LYS A 69 7.18 2.17 16.71
N ARG A 70 8.03 1.22 17.08
CA ARG A 70 7.96 0.57 18.39
C ARG A 70 8.78 1.34 19.43
N PRO A 71 8.33 1.43 20.70
CA PRO A 71 7.13 0.79 21.29
C PRO A 71 5.85 1.62 21.17
N THR A 72 5.89 2.80 20.55
CA THR A 72 4.80 3.80 20.56
C THR A 72 3.62 3.45 19.64
N GLU A 73 3.76 2.45 18.78
CA GLU A 73 2.79 2.07 17.72
C GLU A 73 2.45 3.21 16.75
N GLU A 74 3.27 4.26 16.74
CA GLU A 74 3.07 5.44 15.91
C GLU A 74 3.34 5.11 14.44
N LYS A 75 2.36 5.38 13.58
CA LYS A 75 2.46 5.13 12.15
C LYS A 75 3.06 6.32 11.43
N PHE A 76 4.05 6.07 10.58
CA PHE A 76 4.69 7.07 9.76
C PHE A 76 4.94 6.55 8.35
N TRP A 77 4.98 7.48 7.39
CA TRP A 77 5.31 7.14 6.01
C TRP A 77 6.83 7.09 5.85
N THR A 78 7.31 6.08 5.14
CA THR A 78 8.74 5.90 4.89
C THR A 78 9.00 5.43 3.47
N SER A 79 10.23 5.60 3.01
CA SER A 79 10.71 5.08 1.73
C SER A 79 11.69 3.94 1.94
N ALA A 80 11.71 3.00 0.98
CA ALA A 80 12.76 2.00 0.89
C ALA A 80 14.15 2.61 0.58
N LEU A 81 14.19 3.79 -0.04
CA LEU A 81 15.44 4.49 -0.36
C LEU A 81 15.79 5.50 0.73
N GLN A 82 17.03 5.42 1.23
CA GLN A 82 17.54 6.39 2.19
C GLN A 82 17.59 7.80 1.60
N GLY A 83 17.30 8.82 2.41
CA GLY A 83 17.33 10.23 2.03
C GLY A 83 16.01 10.75 1.42
N ARG A 84 15.02 9.87 1.20
CA ARG A 84 13.72 10.24 0.61
C ARG A 84 12.54 10.15 1.59
N GLN A 85 12.82 10.09 2.89
CA GLN A 85 11.81 10.07 3.95
C GLN A 85 10.91 11.32 3.94
N PRO A 86 11.44 12.56 3.76
CA PRO A 86 10.57 13.74 3.67
C PRO A 86 9.58 13.67 2.51
N GLU A 87 10.02 13.17 1.34
CA GLU A 87 9.13 12.93 0.20
C GLU A 87 8.08 11.85 0.54
N ALA A 88 8.48 10.77 1.21
CA ALA A 88 7.54 9.73 1.62
C ALA A 88 6.46 10.26 2.54
N GLU A 89 6.80 11.11 3.50
CA GLU A 89 5.82 11.78 4.36
C GLU A 89 4.86 12.69 3.58
N GLN A 90 5.40 13.49 2.67
CA GLN A 90 4.59 14.40 1.86
C GLN A 90 3.61 13.62 0.97
N PHE A 91 4.11 12.70 0.14
CA PHE A 91 3.28 11.97 -0.81
C PHE A 91 2.37 10.95 -0.12
N GLY A 92 2.82 10.35 0.97
CA GLY A 92 2.01 9.43 1.77
C GLY A 92 0.75 10.10 2.32
N LYS A 93 0.86 11.34 2.81
CA LYS A 93 -0.31 12.14 3.24
C LYS A 93 -1.27 12.40 2.09
N LEU A 94 -0.76 12.73 0.90
CA LEU A 94 -1.59 12.98 -0.29
C LEU A 94 -2.33 11.72 -0.75
N ILE A 95 -1.64 10.58 -0.81
CA ILE A 95 -2.24 9.27 -1.14
C ILE A 95 -3.32 8.91 -0.12
N ALA A 96 -3.06 9.08 1.17
CA ALA A 96 -4.04 8.78 2.22
C ALA A 96 -5.30 9.64 2.08
N ASN A 97 -5.14 10.92 1.73
CA ASN A 97 -6.24 11.85 1.54
C ASN A 97 -7.07 11.48 0.30
N PHE A 98 -6.43 11.18 -0.82
CA PHE A 98 -7.09 10.74 -2.05
C PHE A 98 -7.93 9.47 -1.85
N ILE A 99 -7.35 8.46 -1.19
CA ILE A 99 -8.06 7.21 -0.91
C ILE A 99 -9.22 7.45 0.06
N ARG A 100 -9.06 8.32 1.07
CA ARG A 100 -10.14 8.66 2.00
C ARG A 100 -11.27 9.43 1.33
N SER A 101 -10.99 10.34 0.40
CA SER A 101 -12.04 11.10 -0.28
C SER A 101 -12.91 10.21 -1.17
N LYS A 102 -12.32 9.18 -1.79
CA LYS A 102 -13.07 8.18 -2.58
C LYS A 102 -14.08 7.37 -1.78
N ARG A 103 -13.84 7.14 -0.47
CA ARG A 103 -14.70 6.30 0.38
C ARG A 103 -15.83 7.07 1.05
N LYS A 104 -15.87 8.39 0.92
CA LYS A 104 -16.89 9.25 1.51
C LYS A 104 -17.99 9.67 0.52
N GLY A 105 -17.86 9.30 -0.75
CA GLY A 105 -18.90 9.43 -1.78
C GLY A 105 -19.50 8.08 -2.09
#